data_AF-A0A955IJ28-F1
#
_entry.id   AF-A0A955IJ28-F1
#
_cell.length_a   1.000
_cell.length_b   1.000
_cell.length_c   1.000
_cell.angle_alpha   90.00
_cell.angle_beta   90.00
_cell.angle_gamma   90.00
#
_symmetry.space_group_name_H-M   'P 1'
#
loop_
_entity.id
_entity.type
_entity.pdbx_description
1 polymer ?
#
loop_
_entity_poly.entity_id
_entity_poly.type
_entity_poly.pdbx_seq_one_letter_code
_entity_poly.pdbx_strand_id
1 'polypeptide(L)'
;DRWRRSVARIMAVVVTACFGTTAFGQTTWFVSNDPAENPDFAHPRDALASPMVVDGDTIEVSEGIAPYSVGPDDRFDFLGKAVTMRAEGGERPVLTSISSPLNPTSMVRFTSGEGPDSVLEGFVLRPNAYAYAGVYIEGSSPTIRRCEFSGLTTAAGPLVFVYSGSATVEQCEFRGNNPYEWELIDARTLVKLQDCVFVDNSGIRGLLRAGSVYLLDCRVENNRCPEVGSFISGMWLTVERCTFEGNSAFNQSAAEFLDVGAMFQLGNTVLARNGFRTFIRLQPWAIVFVRNTTMVQNGGEWLHESPVGATTLQNCIIWNNGPQPGFGAGTLVGYSNVQGGWPGVGNIDRDPMFADAQFRLGAGSPCIDAGDNTAVPTGVTKDLFRSPRFRDDPATPDTGNGTAPIVDMGAAEFFVCRADILPDGIVNNEDFFYFLTLFCAAHPGTDFTTFAVPGTQGYGVPNGAVTNDDFFFYLTIFVAGCD
;
A
#
# COMPACT_ATOMS: atom_id res chain seq x y z
N ASP A 1 8.85 -32.08 12.84
CA ASP A 1 8.52 -31.47 11.53
C ASP A 1 9.62 -31.51 10.48
N ARG A 2 10.88 -31.16 10.77
CA ARG A 2 11.99 -31.16 9.78
C ARG A 2 12.20 -32.52 9.08
N TRP A 3 12.23 -33.63 9.83
CA TRP A 3 12.41 -34.98 9.27
C TRP A 3 11.25 -35.45 8.37
N ARG A 4 10.00 -35.06 8.68
CA ARG A 4 8.83 -35.43 7.87
C ARG A 4 8.82 -34.72 6.51
N ARG A 5 9.38 -33.50 6.43
CA ARG A 5 9.53 -32.73 5.19
C ARG A 5 10.60 -33.34 4.27
N SER A 6 11.73 -33.77 4.83
CA SER A 6 12.79 -34.46 4.07
C SER A 6 12.31 -35.78 3.45
N VAL A 7 11.48 -36.55 4.16
CA VAL A 7 10.94 -37.83 3.66
C VAL A 7 9.89 -37.62 2.56
N ALA A 8 9.07 -36.57 2.64
CA ALA A 8 8.10 -36.24 1.59
C ALA A 8 8.80 -35.82 0.28
N ARG A 9 9.94 -35.12 0.36
CA ARG A 9 10.74 -34.68 -0.80
C ARG A 9 11.43 -35.83 -1.53
N ILE A 10 11.99 -36.80 -0.78
CA ILE A 10 12.59 -38.02 -1.38
C ILE A 10 11.55 -38.82 -2.19
N MET A 11 10.31 -38.87 -1.72
CA MET A 11 9.23 -39.57 -2.44
C MET A 11 8.82 -38.86 -3.73
N ALA A 12 8.89 -37.52 -3.80
CA ALA A 12 8.55 -36.76 -5.01
C ALA A 12 9.61 -36.91 -6.12
N VAL A 13 10.90 -36.90 -5.77
CA VAL A 13 12.02 -37.07 -6.73
C VAL A 13 12.02 -38.47 -7.37
N VAL A 14 11.59 -39.51 -6.64
CA VAL A 14 11.53 -40.89 -7.16
C VAL A 14 10.37 -41.10 -8.15
N VAL A 15 9.28 -40.35 -8.04
CA VAL A 15 8.09 -40.52 -8.92
C VAL A 15 8.31 -39.92 -10.32
N THR A 16 9.13 -38.86 -10.44
CA THR A 16 9.41 -38.21 -11.73
C THR A 16 10.33 -39.02 -12.64
N ALA A 17 11.13 -39.95 -12.09
CA ALA A 17 12.07 -40.77 -12.85
C ALA A 17 11.42 -41.92 -13.65
N CYS A 18 10.11 -42.17 -13.51
CA CYS A 18 9.46 -43.36 -14.06
C CYS A 18 8.44 -43.14 -15.19
N PHE A 19 8.11 -41.90 -15.59
CA PHE A 19 7.14 -41.67 -16.67
C PHE A 19 7.63 -40.61 -17.66
N GLY A 20 8.13 -41.06 -18.80
CA GLY A 20 8.38 -40.22 -19.95
C GLY A 20 7.09 -39.92 -20.70
N THR A 21 6.54 -38.72 -20.51
CA THR A 21 5.77 -37.98 -21.52
C THR A 21 5.79 -36.49 -21.18
N THR A 22 5.99 -35.68 -22.21
CA THR A 22 6.12 -34.21 -22.20
C THR A 22 4.90 -33.49 -21.64
N ALA A 23 5.02 -33.07 -20.38
CA ALA A 23 4.58 -31.77 -19.90
C ALA A 23 5.76 -31.26 -19.06
N PHE A 24 6.29 -30.07 -19.32
CA PHE A 24 7.25 -29.46 -18.39
C PHE A 24 6.48 -29.19 -17.09
N GLY A 25 6.51 -30.14 -16.17
CA GLY A 25 6.01 -29.96 -14.83
C GLY A 25 6.86 -28.89 -14.17
N GLN A 26 6.20 -27.89 -13.58
CA GLN A 26 6.85 -26.90 -12.74
C GLN A 26 7.69 -27.64 -11.70
N THR A 27 9.01 -27.52 -11.78
CA THR A 27 9.93 -28.15 -10.84
C THR A 27 10.22 -27.15 -9.73
N THR A 28 10.26 -27.62 -8.49
CA THR A 28 10.73 -26.82 -7.35
C THR A 28 12.14 -27.25 -7.01
N TRP A 29 13.08 -26.31 -7.09
CA TRP A 29 14.49 -26.49 -6.79
C TRP A 29 14.79 -25.93 -5.41
N PHE A 30 15.35 -26.75 -4.52
CA PHE A 30 15.62 -26.37 -3.15
C PHE A 30 17.04 -25.83 -2.98
N VAL A 31 17.16 -24.66 -2.35
CA VAL A 31 18.44 -23.96 -2.15
C VAL A 31 18.68 -23.71 -0.67
N SER A 32 19.86 -24.07 -0.19
CA SER A 32 20.29 -23.80 1.18
C SER A 32 21.81 -23.69 1.27
N ASN A 33 22.31 -22.78 2.10
CA ASN A 33 23.74 -22.77 2.45
C ASN A 33 24.07 -23.66 3.67
N ASP A 34 23.09 -24.39 4.22
CA ASP A 34 23.29 -25.45 5.19
C ASP A 34 23.39 -26.82 4.48
N PRO A 35 24.58 -27.44 4.43
CA PRO A 35 24.71 -28.78 3.86
C PRO A 35 23.85 -29.84 4.56
N ALA A 36 23.44 -29.63 5.82
CA ALA A 36 22.57 -30.54 6.55
C ALA A 36 21.13 -30.58 6.02
N GLU A 37 20.72 -29.58 5.24
CA GLU A 37 19.39 -29.50 4.64
C GLU A 37 19.29 -30.25 3.30
N ASN A 38 20.42 -30.80 2.82
CA ASN A 38 20.52 -31.54 1.56
C ASN A 38 19.89 -30.78 0.37
N PRO A 39 20.40 -29.59 0.04
CA PRO A 39 19.86 -28.76 -1.03
C PRO A 39 20.25 -29.27 -2.42
N ASP A 40 19.44 -28.92 -3.43
CA ASP A 40 19.79 -29.11 -4.84
C ASP A 40 20.92 -28.15 -5.24
N PHE A 41 20.90 -26.93 -4.68
CA PHE A 41 21.95 -25.92 -4.87
C PHE A 41 22.38 -25.29 -3.55
N ALA A 42 23.68 -25.04 -3.39
CA ALA A 42 24.21 -24.40 -2.18
C ALA A 42 23.95 -22.87 -2.14
N HIS A 43 23.64 -22.27 -3.29
CA HIS A 43 23.48 -20.83 -3.43
C HIS A 43 22.44 -20.48 -4.51
N PRO A 44 21.61 -19.42 -4.32
CA PRO A 44 20.55 -19.09 -5.29
C PRO A 44 21.08 -18.76 -6.69
N ARG A 45 22.28 -18.18 -6.77
CA ARG A 45 22.95 -17.90 -8.06
C ARG A 45 23.16 -19.17 -8.89
N ASP A 46 23.46 -20.29 -8.26
CA ASP A 46 23.79 -21.54 -8.96
C ASP A 46 22.51 -22.14 -9.54
N ALA A 47 21.40 -22.04 -8.81
CA ALA A 47 20.07 -22.39 -9.32
C ALA A 47 19.69 -21.50 -10.52
N LEU A 48 19.83 -20.17 -10.40
CA LEU A 48 19.52 -19.24 -11.48
C LEU A 48 20.39 -19.46 -12.72
N ALA A 49 21.68 -19.76 -12.55
CA ALA A 49 22.61 -20.03 -13.66
C ALA A 49 22.46 -21.45 -14.26
N SER A 50 21.83 -22.38 -13.54
CA SER A 50 21.72 -23.78 -13.99
C SER A 50 20.85 -23.90 -15.24
N PRO A 51 21.30 -24.61 -16.29
CA PRO A 51 20.47 -24.87 -17.47
C PRO A 51 19.30 -25.83 -17.18
N MET A 52 19.29 -26.48 -16.01
CA MET A 52 18.19 -27.37 -15.59
C MET A 52 17.00 -26.60 -15.04
N VAL A 53 17.22 -25.38 -14.54
CA VAL A 53 16.15 -24.50 -14.06
C VAL A 53 15.63 -23.70 -15.24
N VAL A 54 14.37 -23.91 -15.60
CA VAL A 54 13.74 -23.36 -16.81
C VAL A 54 12.48 -22.56 -16.47
N ASP A 55 11.93 -21.86 -17.46
CA ASP A 55 10.71 -21.07 -17.30
C ASP A 55 9.56 -21.89 -16.68
N GLY A 56 8.87 -21.29 -15.71
CA GLY A 56 7.82 -21.91 -14.92
C GLY A 56 8.29 -22.61 -13.65
N ASP A 57 9.60 -22.82 -13.47
CA ASP A 57 10.14 -23.43 -12.25
C ASP A 57 10.08 -22.47 -11.04
N THR A 58 10.11 -23.07 -9.86
CA THR A 58 10.26 -22.37 -8.58
C THR A 58 11.62 -22.69 -7.97
N ILE A 59 12.32 -21.67 -7.48
CA ILE A 59 13.53 -21.81 -6.67
C ILE A 59 13.12 -21.47 -5.23
N GLU A 60 13.09 -22.46 -4.35
CA GLU A 60 12.71 -22.32 -2.95
C GLU A 60 13.96 -22.25 -2.08
N VAL A 61 14.17 -21.10 -1.43
CA VAL A 61 15.40 -20.77 -0.70
C VAL A 61 15.13 -20.77 0.80
N SER A 62 15.84 -21.61 1.54
CA SER A 62 15.79 -21.62 3.00
C SER A 62 16.58 -20.46 3.61
N GLU A 63 16.29 -20.10 4.86
CA GLU A 63 17.07 -19.12 5.63
C GLU A 63 18.54 -19.55 5.81
N GLY A 64 18.79 -20.86 5.86
CA GLY A 64 20.11 -21.45 5.99
C GLY A 64 20.81 -21.13 7.32
N ILE A 65 22.14 -21.29 7.34
CA ILE A 65 23.00 -21.07 8.52
C ILE A 65 23.59 -19.65 8.58
N ALA A 66 23.48 -18.87 7.49
CA ALA A 66 23.99 -17.51 7.39
C ALA A 66 23.29 -16.73 6.26
N PRO A 67 23.36 -15.38 6.24
CA PRO A 67 22.90 -14.60 5.09
C PRO A 67 23.61 -14.97 3.79
N TYR A 68 22.88 -14.96 2.69
CA TYR A 68 23.43 -15.16 1.34
C TYR A 68 24.13 -13.88 0.89
N SER A 69 25.47 -13.94 0.89
CA SER A 69 26.31 -12.81 0.50
C SER A 69 26.41 -12.67 -1.01
N VAL A 70 26.20 -11.46 -1.50
CA VAL A 70 26.17 -11.11 -2.92
C VAL A 70 27.29 -10.13 -3.24
N GLY A 71 28.27 -10.62 -3.99
CA GLY A 71 29.38 -9.85 -4.53
C GLY A 71 29.30 -9.65 -6.05
N PRO A 72 30.32 -9.03 -6.64
CA PRO A 72 30.38 -8.72 -8.09
C PRO A 72 30.20 -9.94 -9.01
N ASP A 73 30.82 -11.05 -8.64
CA ASP A 73 30.77 -12.33 -9.37
C ASP A 73 29.57 -13.19 -8.98
N ASP A 74 28.78 -12.71 -8.02
CA ASP A 74 27.97 -13.51 -7.11
C ASP A 74 26.50 -13.08 -7.09
N ARG A 75 26.14 -12.20 -8.03
CA ARG A 75 24.82 -11.58 -8.23
C ARG A 75 23.70 -12.58 -8.56
N PHE A 76 22.49 -12.26 -8.12
CA PHE A 76 21.29 -13.00 -8.50
C PHE A 76 20.71 -12.42 -9.79
N ASP A 77 21.18 -12.97 -10.92
CA ASP A 77 20.73 -12.60 -12.25
C ASP A 77 19.71 -13.62 -12.74
N PHE A 78 18.52 -13.16 -13.15
CA PHE A 78 17.47 -14.06 -13.64
C PHE A 78 17.74 -14.55 -15.06
N LEU A 79 18.66 -13.92 -15.79
CA LEU A 79 19.14 -14.37 -17.10
C LEU A 79 18.01 -14.61 -18.12
N GLY A 80 16.94 -13.83 -18.04
CA GLY A 80 15.78 -13.89 -18.94
C GLY A 80 14.77 -14.98 -18.58
N LYS A 81 14.98 -15.73 -17.49
CA LYS A 81 14.11 -16.85 -17.11
C LYS A 81 12.87 -16.38 -16.37
N ALA A 82 11.71 -16.88 -16.80
CA ALA A 82 10.42 -16.71 -16.13
C ALA A 82 10.29 -17.70 -14.95
N VAL A 83 11.09 -17.50 -13.91
CA VAL A 83 11.10 -18.35 -12.70
C VAL A 83 10.62 -17.59 -11.48
N THR A 84 10.06 -18.31 -10.51
CA THR A 84 9.77 -17.75 -9.17
C THR A 84 10.86 -18.14 -8.19
N MET A 85 11.73 -17.18 -7.82
CA MET A 85 12.63 -17.36 -6.70
C MET A 85 11.94 -16.86 -5.43
N ARG A 86 11.67 -17.76 -4.48
CA ARG A 86 10.93 -17.46 -3.25
C ARG A 86 11.60 -18.03 -1.99
N ALA A 87 11.32 -17.41 -0.85
CA ALA A 87 11.61 -17.98 0.46
C ALA A 87 10.84 -19.31 0.70
N GLU A 88 11.46 -20.25 1.41
CA GLU A 88 10.78 -21.42 1.96
C GLU A 88 9.67 -20.98 2.93
N GLY A 89 8.55 -21.71 2.92
CA GLY A 89 7.35 -21.35 3.68
C GLY A 89 7.61 -21.10 5.18
N GLY A 90 7.42 -19.83 5.59
CA GLY A 90 7.59 -19.37 6.98
C GLY A 90 9.00 -18.89 7.32
N GLU A 91 9.94 -18.98 6.39
CA GLU A 91 11.33 -18.54 6.56
C GLU A 91 11.56 -17.15 5.93
N ARG A 92 12.67 -16.51 6.29
CA ARG A 92 13.05 -15.16 5.81
C ARG A 92 14.52 -15.09 5.42
N PRO A 93 14.96 -15.77 4.34
CA PRO A 93 16.33 -15.71 3.87
C PRO A 93 16.79 -14.27 3.65
N VAL A 94 17.95 -13.95 4.22
CA VAL A 94 18.55 -12.62 4.15
C VAL A 94 19.57 -12.59 3.02
N LEU A 95 19.43 -11.63 2.12
CA LEU A 95 20.40 -11.30 1.09
C LEU A 95 21.21 -10.09 1.59
N THR A 96 22.54 -10.18 1.56
CA THR A 96 23.44 -9.07 1.93
C THR A 96 24.40 -8.78 0.79
N SER A 97 24.78 -7.51 0.57
CA SER A 97 25.84 -7.21 -0.39
C SER A 97 27.23 -7.16 0.26
N ILE A 98 28.23 -7.61 -0.48
CA ILE A 98 29.66 -7.46 -0.15
C ILE A 98 30.36 -6.48 -1.11
N SER A 99 29.60 -5.52 -1.65
CA SER A 99 30.08 -4.46 -2.55
C SER A 99 31.15 -3.58 -1.89
N SER A 100 32.03 -3.00 -2.70
CA SER A 100 33.08 -2.06 -2.27
C SER A 100 33.14 -0.84 -3.20
N PRO A 101 33.81 0.26 -2.82
CA PRO A 101 33.97 1.42 -3.69
C PRO A 101 34.57 1.10 -5.07
N LEU A 102 35.43 0.07 -5.14
CA LEU A 102 36.08 -0.36 -6.36
C LEU A 102 35.20 -1.26 -7.23
N ASN A 103 34.14 -1.83 -6.65
CA ASN A 103 33.26 -2.77 -7.35
C ASN A 103 31.81 -2.69 -6.81
N PRO A 104 31.08 -1.61 -7.13
CA PRO A 104 29.69 -1.46 -6.72
C PRO A 104 28.82 -2.48 -7.46
N THR A 105 28.02 -3.23 -6.73
CA THR A 105 27.21 -4.34 -7.29
C THR A 105 25.75 -4.18 -6.91
N SER A 106 24.85 -4.61 -7.82
CA SER A 106 23.42 -4.76 -7.53
C SER A 106 23.14 -6.19 -7.08
N MET A 107 22.37 -6.38 -6.01
CA MET A 107 22.20 -7.72 -5.43
C MET A 107 21.36 -8.64 -6.33
N VAL A 108 20.23 -8.13 -6.80
CA VAL A 108 19.34 -8.84 -7.73
C VAL A 108 19.27 -8.08 -9.06
N ARG A 109 19.25 -8.80 -10.19
CA ARG A 109 19.22 -8.23 -11.54
C ARG A 109 18.17 -8.90 -12.41
N PHE A 110 17.48 -8.05 -13.17
CA PHE A 110 16.59 -8.40 -14.28
C PHE A 110 17.02 -7.56 -15.48
N THR A 111 17.85 -8.14 -16.35
CA THR A 111 18.56 -7.38 -17.41
C THR A 111 18.52 -8.05 -18.79
N SER A 112 17.77 -9.15 -18.91
CA SER A 112 17.76 -10.03 -20.09
C SER A 112 16.35 -10.23 -20.67
N GLY A 113 15.44 -9.29 -20.42
CA GLY A 113 14.08 -9.30 -20.97
C GLY A 113 13.07 -10.05 -20.09
N GLU A 114 13.35 -10.17 -18.80
CA GLU A 114 12.46 -10.82 -17.83
C GLU A 114 11.08 -10.17 -17.80
N GLY A 115 10.03 -10.99 -17.84
CA GLY A 115 8.63 -10.56 -17.74
C GLY A 115 8.09 -10.62 -16.30
N PRO A 116 6.78 -10.38 -16.11
CA PRO A 116 6.15 -10.39 -14.77
C PRO A 116 6.20 -11.75 -14.08
N ASP A 117 6.41 -12.84 -14.82
CA ASP A 117 6.57 -14.20 -14.30
C ASP A 117 7.99 -14.48 -13.77
N SER A 118 8.92 -13.52 -13.90
CA SER A 118 10.20 -13.54 -13.20
C SER A 118 10.01 -12.88 -11.84
N VAL A 119 9.92 -13.69 -10.79
CA VAL A 119 9.44 -13.26 -9.47
C VAL A 119 10.53 -13.39 -8.42
N LEU A 120 10.75 -12.31 -7.65
CA LEU A 120 11.48 -12.33 -6.39
C LEU A 120 10.47 -12.25 -5.23
N GLU A 121 10.46 -13.25 -4.34
CA GLU A 121 9.43 -13.35 -3.30
C GLU A 121 9.95 -13.69 -1.90
N GLY A 122 9.54 -12.94 -0.87
CA GLY A 122 9.74 -13.36 0.53
C GLY A 122 11.12 -13.11 1.13
N PHE A 123 12.01 -12.38 0.44
CA PHE A 123 13.39 -12.15 0.90
C PHE A 123 13.53 -10.90 1.76
N VAL A 124 14.52 -10.90 2.66
CA VAL A 124 15.01 -9.69 3.33
C VAL A 124 16.27 -9.21 2.62
N LEU A 125 16.22 -8.03 1.98
CA LEU A 125 17.34 -7.43 1.27
C LEU A 125 18.02 -6.38 2.15
N ARG A 126 19.30 -6.60 2.44
CA ARG A 126 20.16 -5.70 3.24
C ARG A 126 21.38 -5.25 2.43
N PRO A 127 21.21 -4.29 1.51
CA PRO A 127 22.34 -3.72 0.79
C PRO A 127 23.25 -2.94 1.74
N ASN A 128 24.55 -3.08 1.52
CA ASN A 128 25.59 -2.31 2.18
C ASN A 128 25.79 -0.94 1.52
N ALA A 129 26.64 -0.11 2.14
CA ALA A 129 26.97 1.25 1.72
C ALA A 129 27.80 1.38 0.42
N TYR A 130 27.85 0.35 -0.40
CA TYR A 130 28.49 0.41 -1.72
C TYR A 130 27.66 -0.33 -2.78
N ALA A 131 26.45 -0.76 -2.43
CA ALA A 131 25.54 -1.36 -3.40
C ALA A 131 25.17 -0.33 -4.48
N TYR A 132 25.20 -0.74 -5.74
CA TYR A 132 24.72 0.08 -6.85
C TYR A 132 23.19 0.18 -6.82
N ALA A 133 22.53 -0.93 -6.51
CA ALA A 133 21.11 -0.97 -6.15
C ALA A 133 20.82 -2.24 -5.33
N GLY A 134 19.73 -2.27 -4.58
CA GLY A 134 19.23 -3.55 -4.02
C GLY A 134 18.78 -4.47 -5.16
N VAL A 135 17.84 -4.00 -5.96
CA VAL A 135 17.36 -4.64 -7.19
C VAL A 135 17.61 -3.71 -8.37
N TYR A 136 18.20 -4.22 -9.45
CA TYR A 136 18.45 -3.47 -10.69
C TYR A 136 17.68 -4.08 -11.86
N ILE A 137 16.95 -3.22 -12.58
CA ILE A 137 16.06 -3.61 -13.68
C ILE A 137 16.43 -2.80 -14.92
N GLU A 138 16.71 -3.49 -16.02
CA GLU A 138 17.00 -2.90 -17.32
C GLU A 138 16.35 -3.75 -18.42
N GLY A 139 15.59 -3.11 -19.32
CA GLY A 139 14.91 -3.78 -20.42
C GLY A 139 13.89 -4.85 -20.01
N SER A 140 13.46 -4.86 -18.74
CA SER A 140 12.72 -5.97 -18.12
C SER A 140 11.51 -5.46 -17.32
N SER A 141 10.58 -6.34 -16.95
CA SER A 141 9.35 -6.02 -16.22
C SER A 141 8.97 -7.07 -15.16
N PRO A 142 9.84 -7.31 -14.15
CA PRO A 142 9.66 -8.36 -13.16
C PRO A 142 8.61 -8.02 -12.09
N THR A 143 8.27 -9.03 -11.29
CA THR A 143 7.47 -8.89 -10.07
C THR A 143 8.35 -9.07 -8.84
N ILE A 144 8.32 -8.11 -7.93
CA ILE A 144 8.97 -8.18 -6.62
C ILE A 144 7.87 -8.18 -5.58
N ARG A 145 7.79 -9.22 -4.74
CA ARG A 145 6.69 -9.32 -3.78
C ARG A 145 7.07 -9.84 -2.42
N ARG A 146 6.34 -9.44 -1.37
CA ARG A 146 6.55 -9.95 0.00
C ARG A 146 7.98 -9.81 0.49
N CYS A 147 8.73 -8.86 -0.04
CA CYS A 147 10.12 -8.64 0.31
C CYS A 147 10.24 -7.51 1.34
N GLU A 148 11.22 -7.61 2.22
CA GLU A 148 11.61 -6.55 3.14
C GLU A 148 12.92 -5.93 2.66
N PHE A 149 12.97 -4.61 2.56
CA PHE A 149 14.18 -3.84 2.31
C PHE A 149 14.54 -3.08 3.58
N SER A 150 15.66 -3.42 4.21
CA SER A 150 16.05 -2.84 5.49
C SER A 150 17.57 -2.76 5.68
N GLY A 151 18.00 -1.99 6.68
CA GLY A 151 19.40 -1.96 7.12
C GLY A 151 20.34 -1.08 6.28
N LEU A 152 19.82 -0.36 5.28
CA LEU A 152 20.63 0.62 4.56
C LEU A 152 20.82 1.87 5.42
N THR A 153 22.00 2.08 6.01
CA THR A 153 22.23 3.22 6.93
C THR A 153 23.11 4.33 6.37
N THR A 154 23.84 4.10 5.27
CA THR A 154 24.72 5.08 4.63
C THR A 154 24.96 4.72 3.15
N ALA A 155 25.02 5.73 2.28
CA ALA A 155 25.52 5.73 0.90
C ALA A 155 25.39 4.42 0.07
N ALA A 156 24.19 4.00 -0.30
CA ALA A 156 24.01 3.11 -1.46
C ALA A 156 23.27 3.84 -2.58
N GLY A 157 23.25 3.26 -3.78
CA GLY A 157 22.21 3.59 -4.75
C GLY A 157 20.82 3.19 -4.26
N PRO A 158 19.77 3.39 -5.07
CA PRO A 158 18.40 3.10 -4.66
C PRO A 158 18.20 1.62 -4.33
N LEU A 159 17.25 1.31 -3.43
CA LEU A 159 16.89 -0.07 -3.08
C LEU A 159 16.26 -0.80 -4.26
N VAL A 160 15.51 -0.09 -5.09
CA VAL A 160 15.01 -0.58 -6.38
C VAL A 160 15.34 0.45 -7.45
N PHE A 161 16.10 0.04 -8.47
CA PHE A 161 16.44 0.86 -9.62
C PHE A 161 15.81 0.29 -10.89
N VAL A 162 14.90 1.03 -11.52
CA VAL A 162 14.42 0.74 -12.88
C VAL A 162 15.08 1.71 -13.85
N TYR A 163 16.12 1.25 -14.53
CA TYR A 163 16.81 2.06 -15.55
C TYR A 163 16.00 2.13 -16.85
N SER A 164 15.40 1.00 -17.26
CA SER A 164 14.43 0.91 -18.35
C SER A 164 13.51 -0.30 -18.15
N GLY A 165 12.36 -0.31 -18.82
CA GLY A 165 11.33 -1.34 -18.59
C GLY A 165 10.30 -0.89 -17.56
N SER A 166 9.89 -1.77 -16.64
CA SER A 166 8.98 -1.42 -15.54
C SER A 166 9.18 -2.35 -14.34
N ALA A 167 8.52 -2.09 -13.21
CA ALA A 167 8.51 -3.03 -12.08
C ALA A 167 7.13 -3.04 -11.41
N THR A 168 6.65 -4.24 -11.07
CA THR A 168 5.55 -4.41 -10.11
C THR A 168 6.14 -4.80 -8.77
N VAL A 169 5.92 -3.97 -7.77
CA VAL A 169 6.37 -4.18 -6.39
C VAL A 169 5.12 -4.28 -5.52
N GLU A 170 4.85 -5.46 -4.97
CA GLU A 170 3.62 -5.71 -4.22
C GLU A 170 3.88 -6.31 -2.83
N GLN A 171 3.12 -5.91 -1.82
CA GLN A 171 3.23 -6.49 -0.47
C GLN A 171 4.65 -6.38 0.13
N CYS A 172 5.41 -5.36 -0.27
CA CYS A 172 6.79 -5.17 0.18
C CYS A 172 6.87 -4.13 1.31
N GLU A 173 7.85 -4.29 2.18
CA GLU A 173 8.13 -3.36 3.26
C GLU A 173 9.50 -2.71 3.06
N PHE A 174 9.55 -1.38 3.10
CA PHE A 174 10.77 -0.58 3.11
C PHE A 174 10.89 0.08 4.48
N ARG A 175 11.87 -0.36 5.29
CA ARG A 175 11.94 0.04 6.69
C ARG A 175 13.32 0.54 7.12
N GLY A 176 13.35 1.72 7.74
CA GLY A 176 14.53 2.20 8.45
C GLY A 176 15.74 2.49 7.54
N ASN A 177 15.50 2.80 6.26
CA ASN A 177 16.57 2.99 5.29
C ASN A 177 16.94 4.46 5.12
N ASN A 178 18.23 4.74 4.93
CA ASN A 178 18.79 6.06 4.71
C ASN A 178 19.73 6.06 3.49
N PRO A 179 19.16 6.11 2.26
CA PRO A 179 19.95 6.34 1.06
C PRO A 179 20.44 7.80 1.05
N TYR A 180 21.75 7.98 1.23
CA TYR A 180 22.36 9.30 1.40
C TYR A 180 22.25 10.19 0.15
N GLU A 181 22.43 9.67 -1.06
CA GLU A 181 22.39 10.49 -2.29
C GLU A 181 21.22 10.16 -3.22
N TRP A 182 20.34 9.25 -2.83
CA TRP A 182 19.33 8.66 -3.72
C TRP A 182 17.97 8.63 -3.06
N GLU A 183 16.94 8.45 -3.89
CA GLU A 183 15.62 8.01 -3.46
C GLU A 183 15.68 6.53 -3.01
N LEU A 184 14.70 6.03 -2.24
CA LEU A 184 14.62 4.58 -1.98
C LEU A 184 14.36 3.82 -3.28
N ILE A 185 13.54 4.39 -4.15
CA ILE A 185 13.20 3.84 -5.46
C ILE A 185 13.41 4.92 -6.52
N ASP A 186 14.30 4.64 -7.48
CA ASP A 186 14.45 5.43 -8.71
C ASP A 186 13.95 4.56 -9.88
N ALA A 187 12.97 5.03 -10.63
CA ALA A 187 12.44 4.34 -11.80
C ALA A 187 12.30 5.29 -12.99
N ARG A 188 13.28 5.31 -13.89
CA ARG A 188 13.32 6.21 -15.05
C ARG A 188 12.07 6.14 -15.94
N THR A 189 11.36 5.01 -15.89
CA THR A 189 10.15 4.73 -16.63
C THR A 189 8.94 4.61 -15.70
N LEU A 190 8.54 3.40 -15.30
CA LEU A 190 7.32 3.12 -14.55
C LEU A 190 7.60 2.19 -13.38
N VAL A 191 7.00 2.51 -12.23
CA VAL A 191 6.90 1.59 -11.09
C VAL A 191 5.46 1.55 -10.58
N LYS A 192 4.95 0.33 -10.38
CA LYS A 192 3.69 0.08 -9.70
C LYS A 192 3.98 -0.46 -8.30
N LEU A 193 3.48 0.23 -7.30
CA LEU A 193 3.56 -0.13 -5.88
C LEU A 193 2.16 -0.43 -5.38
N GLN A 194 1.96 -1.65 -4.88
CA GLN A 194 0.67 -2.11 -4.41
C GLN A 194 0.78 -2.78 -3.03
N ASP A 195 -0.03 -2.35 -2.07
CA ASP A 195 -0.02 -2.95 -0.72
C ASP A 195 1.38 -2.89 -0.06
N CYS A 196 2.13 -1.81 -0.35
CA CYS A 196 3.49 -1.63 0.15
C CYS A 196 3.50 -0.71 1.38
N VAL A 197 4.47 -0.96 2.27
CA VAL A 197 4.69 -0.17 3.49
C VAL A 197 6.05 0.52 3.40
N PHE A 198 6.07 1.84 3.59
CA PHE A 198 7.28 2.64 3.72
C PHE A 198 7.29 3.26 5.10
N VAL A 199 8.16 2.80 5.99
CA VAL A 199 8.16 3.23 7.39
C VAL A 199 9.55 3.60 7.90
N ASP A 200 9.63 4.72 8.61
CA ASP A 200 10.85 5.20 9.27
C ASP A 200 12.07 5.36 8.33
N ASN A 201 11.84 5.62 7.03
CA ASN A 201 12.95 5.84 6.09
C ASN A 201 13.37 7.30 6.07
N SER A 202 14.64 7.56 5.77
CA SER A 202 15.25 8.88 5.69
C SER A 202 15.99 9.06 4.35
N GLY A 203 15.29 9.29 3.25
CA GLY A 203 15.92 9.53 1.95
C GLY A 203 16.28 11.00 1.75
N ILE A 204 17.55 11.33 1.52
CA ILE A 204 17.97 12.73 1.38
C ILE A 204 17.38 13.38 0.14
N ARG A 205 17.27 12.64 -0.98
CA ARG A 205 16.75 13.12 -2.27
C ARG A 205 15.24 12.95 -2.47
N GLY A 206 14.59 12.20 -1.59
CA GLY A 206 13.19 11.80 -1.71
C GLY A 206 12.96 10.35 -1.28
N LEU A 207 11.70 9.95 -1.19
CA LEU A 207 11.32 8.56 -0.99
C LEU A 207 11.32 7.82 -2.33
N LEU A 208 10.75 8.45 -3.37
CA LEU A 208 10.52 7.81 -4.65
C LEU A 208 10.58 8.80 -5.81
N ARG A 209 11.19 8.37 -6.91
CA ARG A 209 11.21 9.09 -8.18
C ARG A 209 10.89 8.14 -9.33
N ALA A 210 9.94 8.49 -10.19
CA ALA A 210 9.78 7.77 -11.44
C ALA A 210 9.25 8.61 -12.60
N GLY A 211 9.30 8.10 -13.84
CA GLY A 211 8.52 8.68 -14.93
C GLY A 211 7.01 8.59 -14.65
N SER A 212 6.54 7.39 -14.30
CA SER A 212 5.18 7.09 -13.86
C SER A 212 5.17 6.30 -12.56
N VAL A 213 4.34 6.73 -11.62
CA VAL A 213 4.20 6.13 -10.29
C VAL A 213 2.73 5.78 -10.06
N TYR A 214 2.49 4.52 -9.70
CA TYR A 214 1.21 4.07 -9.17
C TYR A 214 1.42 3.63 -7.74
N LEU A 215 0.82 4.34 -6.78
CA LEU A 215 0.76 3.97 -5.37
C LEU A 215 -0.68 3.57 -5.05
N LEU A 216 -0.88 2.27 -4.82
CA LEU A 216 -2.21 1.68 -4.61
C LEU A 216 -2.21 0.93 -3.29
N ASP A 217 -3.16 1.24 -2.40
CA ASP A 217 -3.29 0.51 -1.14
C ASP A 217 -2.02 0.58 -0.26
N CYS A 218 -1.22 1.65 -0.40
CA CYS A 218 0.09 1.77 0.27
C CYS A 218 0.02 2.59 1.56
N ARG A 219 0.92 2.28 2.49
CA ARG A 219 1.10 3.00 3.75
C ARG A 219 2.48 3.65 3.80
N VAL A 220 2.52 4.96 4.01
CA VAL A 220 3.75 5.76 3.99
C VAL A 220 3.82 6.55 5.29
N GLU A 221 4.65 6.10 6.22
CA GLU A 221 4.64 6.53 7.62
C GLU A 221 6.00 6.97 8.15
N ASN A 222 6.03 8.09 8.86
CA ASN A 222 7.19 8.56 9.61
C ASN A 222 8.49 8.67 8.79
N ASN A 223 8.38 8.85 7.48
CA ASN A 223 9.53 9.01 6.61
C ASN A 223 10.01 10.47 6.62
N ARG A 224 11.32 10.68 6.44
CA ARG A 224 11.97 11.99 6.52
C ARG A 224 12.80 12.27 5.27
N CYS A 225 12.66 13.46 4.69
CA CYS A 225 13.50 13.94 3.59
C CYS A 225 14.19 15.27 4.00
N PRO A 226 15.41 15.21 4.58
CA PRO A 226 15.97 16.32 5.36
C PRO A 226 16.67 17.43 4.56
N GLU A 227 17.10 17.24 3.31
CA GLU A 227 17.96 18.24 2.64
C GLU A 227 17.50 18.70 1.25
N VAL A 228 17.26 17.80 0.27
CA VAL A 228 17.09 18.18 -1.15
C VAL A 228 16.02 17.32 -1.85
N GLY A 229 15.17 17.90 -2.70
CA GLY A 229 14.27 17.13 -3.57
C GLY A 229 12.80 17.18 -3.16
N SER A 230 12.08 16.11 -3.45
CA SER A 230 10.65 15.98 -3.19
C SER A 230 10.37 14.60 -2.65
N PHE A 231 9.35 14.50 -1.81
CA PHE A 231 9.09 13.26 -1.11
C PHE A 231 8.67 12.15 -2.10
N ILE A 232 7.82 12.46 -3.08
CA ILE A 232 7.58 11.64 -4.27
C ILE A 232 7.64 12.52 -5.52
N SER A 233 8.24 12.02 -6.60
CA SER A 233 8.27 12.74 -7.88
C SER A 233 8.01 11.90 -9.11
N GLY A 234 7.35 12.51 -10.10
CA GLY A 234 7.17 11.94 -11.43
C GLY A 234 6.39 12.78 -12.42
N MET A 235 6.23 12.27 -13.64
CA MET A 235 5.42 12.92 -14.69
C MET A 235 3.94 12.50 -14.60
N TRP A 236 3.69 11.24 -14.26
CA TRP A 236 2.36 10.74 -13.92
C TRP A 236 2.39 10.13 -12.54
N LEU A 237 1.55 10.65 -11.64
CA LEU A 237 1.43 10.13 -10.28
C LEU A 237 -0.04 9.81 -10.02
N THR A 238 -0.31 8.54 -9.74
CA THR A 238 -1.61 8.06 -9.28
C THR A 238 -1.47 7.51 -7.87
N VAL A 239 -2.21 8.10 -6.94
CA VAL A 239 -2.26 7.70 -5.53
C VAL A 239 -3.71 7.38 -5.19
N GLU A 240 -4.00 6.12 -4.91
CA GLU A 240 -5.34 5.65 -4.59
C GLU A 240 -5.30 4.75 -3.36
N ARG A 241 -6.24 4.94 -2.43
CA ARG A 241 -6.37 4.12 -1.20
C ARG A 241 -5.09 4.07 -0.38
N CYS A 242 -4.38 5.19 -0.29
CA CYS A 242 -3.14 5.25 0.47
C CYS A 242 -3.32 5.96 1.82
N THR A 243 -2.33 5.81 2.70
CA THR A 243 -2.19 6.62 3.92
C THR A 243 -0.80 7.23 3.99
N PHE A 244 -0.72 8.55 4.12
CA PHE A 244 0.50 9.31 4.35
C PHE A 244 0.45 9.94 5.73
N GLU A 245 1.23 9.44 6.67
CA GLU A 245 1.13 9.84 8.06
C GLU A 245 2.48 10.16 8.70
N GLY A 246 2.58 11.31 9.38
CA GLY A 246 3.78 11.65 10.16
C GLY A 246 5.04 11.87 9.32
N ASN A 247 4.93 11.99 7.99
CA ASN A 247 6.08 12.20 7.12
C ASN A 247 6.55 13.65 7.19
N SER A 248 7.82 13.91 6.92
CA SER A 248 8.35 15.27 6.90
C SER A 248 9.36 15.46 5.78
N ALA A 249 9.35 16.65 5.17
CA ALA A 249 10.39 17.07 4.23
C ALA A 249 10.80 18.51 4.53
N PHE A 250 12.09 18.75 4.74
CA PHE A 250 12.59 20.08 5.10
C PHE A 250 12.50 21.03 3.89
N ASN A 251 11.73 22.11 4.01
CA ASN A 251 11.53 23.14 2.96
C ASN A 251 10.95 22.63 1.61
N GLN A 252 10.31 21.46 1.58
CA GLN A 252 9.94 20.77 0.32
C GLN A 252 8.49 20.29 0.27
N SER A 253 8.09 19.76 -0.89
CA SER A 253 6.75 19.25 -1.12
C SER A 253 6.58 17.73 -0.97
N ALA A 254 5.37 17.32 -0.55
CA ALA A 254 4.98 15.91 -0.46
C ALA A 254 4.98 15.21 -1.84
N ALA A 255 4.62 15.95 -2.87
CA ALA A 255 4.79 15.57 -4.27
C ALA A 255 5.36 16.75 -5.08
N GLU A 256 6.31 16.48 -5.97
CA GLU A 256 6.80 17.44 -6.97
C GLU A 256 6.76 16.81 -8.36
N PHE A 257 6.19 17.53 -9.32
CA PHE A 257 6.15 17.08 -10.71
C PHE A 257 7.42 17.49 -11.43
N LEU A 258 7.98 16.55 -12.19
CA LEU A 258 9.30 16.71 -12.80
C LEU A 258 9.27 17.43 -14.14
N ASP A 259 8.09 17.56 -14.78
CA ASP A 259 7.99 18.10 -16.14
C ASP A 259 6.68 18.87 -16.38
N VAL A 260 6.69 19.66 -17.45
CA VAL A 260 5.57 20.45 -17.97
C VAL A 260 4.48 19.50 -18.48
N GLY A 261 3.22 19.75 -18.11
CA GLY A 261 2.08 18.92 -18.55
C GLY A 261 1.88 17.61 -17.77
N ALA A 262 2.51 17.48 -16.60
CA ALA A 262 2.33 16.34 -15.71
C ALA A 262 0.87 16.18 -15.22
N MET A 263 0.49 14.96 -14.83
CA MET A 263 -0.83 14.67 -14.26
C MET A 263 -0.72 14.04 -12.88
N PHE A 264 -1.53 14.56 -11.95
CA PHE A 264 -1.71 14.00 -10.61
C PHE A 264 -3.15 13.55 -10.41
N GLN A 265 -3.31 12.31 -9.97
CA GLN A 265 -4.59 11.77 -9.50
C GLN A 265 -4.41 11.30 -8.06
N LEU A 266 -5.20 11.89 -7.16
CA LEU A 266 -5.22 11.54 -5.75
C LEU A 266 -6.66 11.20 -5.36
N GLY A 267 -6.87 9.98 -4.88
CA GLY A 267 -8.19 9.48 -4.54
C GLY A 267 -8.22 8.62 -3.29
N ASN A 268 -9.31 8.68 -2.54
CA ASN A 268 -9.61 7.74 -1.44
C ASN A 268 -8.45 7.62 -0.43
N THR A 269 -7.77 8.72 -0.12
CA THR A 269 -6.48 8.70 0.61
C THR A 269 -6.55 9.58 1.86
N VAL A 270 -5.83 9.18 2.91
CA VAL A 270 -5.60 10.02 4.10
C VAL A 270 -4.19 10.61 4.03
N LEU A 271 -4.08 11.92 4.21
CA LEU A 271 -2.80 12.61 4.43
C LEU A 271 -2.90 13.33 5.77
N ALA A 272 -2.23 12.80 6.78
CA ALA A 272 -2.37 13.28 8.14
C ALA A 272 -1.03 13.57 8.83
N ARG A 273 -0.99 14.65 9.61
CA ARG A 273 0.14 14.93 10.52
C ARG A 273 1.49 14.99 9.82
N ASN A 274 1.53 15.34 8.53
CA ASN A 274 2.78 15.46 7.79
C ASN A 274 3.35 16.88 7.89
N GLY A 275 4.65 16.99 8.12
CA GLY A 275 5.41 18.23 8.16
C GLY A 275 6.07 18.56 6.82
N PHE A 276 5.27 18.86 5.80
CA PHE A 276 5.76 19.35 4.51
C PHE A 276 5.72 20.89 4.47
N ARG A 277 6.48 21.52 3.57
CA ARG A 277 6.31 22.96 3.27
C ARG A 277 5.11 23.18 2.36
N THR A 278 4.93 22.28 1.39
CA THR A 278 3.79 22.28 0.49
C THR A 278 3.30 20.85 0.26
N PHE A 279 2.02 20.56 0.13
CA PHE A 279 1.63 19.20 -0.27
C PHE A 279 1.98 18.91 -1.73
N ILE A 280 1.43 19.74 -2.62
CA ILE A 280 1.56 19.54 -4.05
C ILE A 280 2.30 20.75 -4.62
N ARG A 281 3.47 20.51 -5.23
CA ARG A 281 4.16 21.52 -6.01
C ARG A 281 4.05 21.20 -7.49
N LEU A 282 3.36 22.07 -8.23
CA LEU A 282 3.08 21.87 -9.64
C LEU A 282 4.07 22.61 -10.55
N GLN A 283 4.35 22.00 -11.70
CA GLN A 283 4.98 22.67 -12.84
C GLN A 283 3.90 23.37 -13.71
N PRO A 284 4.28 24.29 -14.61
CA PRO A 284 3.39 24.82 -15.64
C PRO A 284 2.59 23.74 -16.38
N TRP A 285 1.29 24.01 -16.58
CA TRP A 285 0.32 23.15 -17.29
C TRP A 285 0.06 21.77 -16.67
N ALA A 286 0.46 21.53 -15.43
CA ALA A 286 0.08 20.32 -14.73
C ALA A 286 -1.44 20.27 -14.48
N ILE A 287 -2.01 19.07 -14.55
CA ILE A 287 -3.42 18.81 -14.25
C ILE A 287 -3.52 17.99 -12.97
N VAL A 288 -4.37 18.44 -12.05
CA VAL A 288 -4.57 17.80 -10.74
C VAL A 288 -6.04 17.48 -10.51
N PHE A 289 -6.29 16.21 -10.19
CA PHE A 289 -7.58 15.72 -9.74
C PHE A 289 -7.42 15.14 -8.33
N VAL A 290 -8.07 15.77 -7.35
CA VAL A 290 -8.14 15.26 -5.99
C VAL A 290 -9.59 14.96 -5.65
N ARG A 291 -9.85 13.75 -5.16
CA ARG A 291 -11.19 13.30 -4.80
C ARG A 291 -11.21 12.46 -3.54
N ASN A 292 -12.32 12.46 -2.81
CA ASN A 292 -12.55 11.51 -1.71
C ASN A 292 -11.34 11.42 -0.75
N THR A 293 -10.74 12.54 -0.40
CA THR A 293 -9.44 12.56 0.31
C THR A 293 -9.58 13.37 1.60
N THR A 294 -8.99 12.86 2.68
CA THR A 294 -8.95 13.52 3.98
C THR A 294 -7.55 14.06 4.22
N MET A 295 -7.41 15.38 4.29
CA MET A 295 -6.18 16.09 4.61
C MET A 295 -6.30 16.85 5.93
N VAL A 296 -5.56 16.41 6.94
CA VAL A 296 -5.77 16.87 8.30
C VAL A 296 -4.48 16.99 9.12
N GLN A 297 -4.38 18.03 9.95
CA GLN A 297 -3.25 18.23 10.88
C GLN A 297 -1.88 18.30 10.21
N ASN A 298 -1.82 18.67 8.94
CA ASN A 298 -0.57 18.80 8.25
C ASN A 298 0.04 20.20 8.38
N GLY A 299 1.36 20.29 8.31
CA GLY A 299 2.08 21.53 8.11
C GLY A 299 2.21 21.90 6.63
N GLY A 300 2.52 23.17 6.39
CA GLY A 300 2.76 23.72 5.06
C GLY A 300 1.51 24.21 4.34
N GLU A 301 1.74 24.96 3.27
CA GLU A 301 0.68 25.33 2.31
C GLU A 301 0.21 24.09 1.54
N TRP A 302 -1.02 24.08 1.06
CA TRP A 302 -1.52 22.88 0.39
C TRP A 302 -1.05 22.79 -1.07
N LEU A 303 -1.19 23.90 -1.80
CA LEU A 303 -0.80 24.03 -3.19
C LEU A 303 0.05 25.29 -3.36
N HIS A 304 1.29 25.13 -3.80
CA HIS A 304 2.13 26.28 -4.14
C HIS A 304 2.14 26.46 -5.67
N GLU A 305 1.89 27.71 -6.09
CA GLU A 305 1.45 28.10 -7.43
C GLU A 305 2.25 27.50 -8.60
N SER A 306 1.48 27.17 -9.65
CA SER A 306 1.87 27.32 -11.04
C SER A 306 0.73 28.08 -11.75
N PRO A 307 1.00 29.21 -12.45
CA PRO A 307 -0.04 30.14 -12.89
C PRO A 307 -0.95 29.64 -14.03
N VAL A 308 -0.88 28.37 -14.43
CA VAL A 308 -1.54 27.89 -15.67
C VAL A 308 -2.02 26.42 -15.67
N GLY A 309 -2.23 25.79 -14.51
CA GLY A 309 -2.73 24.40 -14.40
C GLY A 309 -4.19 24.30 -13.96
N ALA A 310 -4.91 23.26 -14.40
CA ALA A 310 -6.27 22.97 -13.93
C ALA A 310 -6.21 22.07 -12.68
N THR A 311 -6.63 22.61 -11.52
CA THR A 311 -6.72 21.85 -10.27
C THR A 311 -8.18 21.72 -9.84
N THR A 312 -8.61 20.50 -9.59
CA THR A 312 -9.97 20.18 -9.14
C THR A 312 -9.93 19.36 -7.85
N LEU A 313 -10.73 19.77 -6.87
CA LEU A 313 -10.93 19.08 -5.59
C LEU A 313 -12.42 18.78 -5.43
N GLN A 314 -12.77 17.52 -5.20
CA GLN A 314 -14.16 17.08 -4.99
C GLN A 314 -14.24 16.12 -3.80
N ASN A 315 -15.31 16.17 -3.01
CA ASN A 315 -15.54 15.21 -1.92
C ASN A 315 -14.36 15.13 -0.94
N CYS A 316 -13.70 16.25 -0.64
CA CYS A 316 -12.52 16.27 0.22
C CYS A 316 -12.83 16.84 1.60
N ILE A 317 -12.07 16.42 2.61
CA ILE A 317 -12.04 17.06 3.93
C ILE A 317 -10.67 17.69 4.11
N ILE A 318 -10.62 19.01 4.33
CA ILE A 318 -9.39 19.79 4.50
C ILE A 318 -9.52 20.57 5.80
N TRP A 319 -8.91 20.04 6.86
CA TRP A 319 -9.18 20.50 8.22
C TRP A 319 -7.94 20.58 9.09
N ASN A 320 -7.81 21.66 9.87
CA ASN A 320 -6.74 21.84 10.85
C ASN A 320 -5.32 21.67 10.27
N ASN A 321 -5.11 22.07 9.03
CA ASN A 321 -3.77 22.19 8.43
C ASN A 321 -3.23 23.61 8.70
N GLY A 322 -1.91 23.81 8.73
CA GLY A 322 -1.32 25.14 8.94
C GLY A 322 -0.25 25.48 7.91
N PRO A 323 -0.08 26.75 7.47
CA PRO A 323 -1.04 27.86 7.43
C PRO A 323 -2.31 27.52 6.62
N GLN A 324 -3.37 28.33 6.74
CA GLN A 324 -4.65 28.06 6.06
C GLN A 324 -4.48 27.82 4.57
N PRO A 325 -5.28 26.91 3.96
CA PRO A 325 -5.08 26.48 2.59
C PRO A 325 -5.26 27.66 1.62
N GLY A 326 -4.14 28.17 1.11
CA GLY A 326 -4.14 28.89 -0.16
C GLY A 326 -4.21 27.85 -1.26
N PHE A 327 -5.39 27.58 -1.81
CA PHE A 327 -5.41 26.96 -3.14
C PHE A 327 -5.01 28.05 -4.14
N GLY A 328 -4.09 27.74 -5.06
CA GLY A 328 -3.69 28.66 -6.13
C GLY A 328 -4.89 29.18 -6.92
N ALA A 329 -4.78 30.39 -7.46
CA ALA A 329 -5.85 31.01 -8.26
C ALA A 329 -6.33 30.06 -9.38
N GLY A 330 -7.66 29.88 -9.48
CA GLY A 330 -8.28 29.00 -10.48
C GLY A 330 -8.56 27.56 -10.03
N THR A 331 -8.24 27.21 -8.77
CA THR A 331 -8.63 25.90 -8.21
C THR A 331 -10.15 25.80 -8.07
N LEU A 332 -10.74 24.76 -8.67
CA LEU A 332 -12.16 24.44 -8.55
C LEU A 332 -12.37 23.46 -7.41
N VAL A 333 -13.15 23.85 -6.41
CA VAL A 333 -13.48 23.00 -5.25
C VAL A 333 -14.99 22.84 -5.20
N GLY A 334 -15.49 21.62 -5.06
CA GLY A 334 -16.92 21.34 -4.90
C GLY A 334 -17.15 20.19 -3.92
N TYR A 335 -18.34 20.18 -3.29
CA TYR A 335 -18.78 19.14 -2.35
C TYR A 335 -17.68 18.74 -1.35
N SER A 336 -16.97 19.74 -0.80
CA SER A 336 -15.83 19.52 0.10
C SER A 336 -16.00 20.30 1.39
N ASN A 337 -15.48 19.75 2.49
CA ASN A 337 -15.42 20.42 3.78
C ASN A 337 -14.05 21.10 3.94
N VAL A 338 -14.02 22.43 3.87
CA VAL A 338 -12.79 23.22 3.86
C VAL A 338 -12.81 24.22 5.00
N GLN A 339 -11.85 24.06 5.93
CA GLN A 339 -11.71 24.97 7.06
C GLN A 339 -11.46 26.42 6.62
N GLY A 340 -12.25 27.37 7.12
CA GLY A 340 -12.20 28.77 6.74
C GLY A 340 -13.04 29.11 5.50
N GLY A 341 -13.66 28.10 4.89
CA GLY A 341 -14.56 28.21 3.75
C GLY A 341 -13.83 28.34 2.41
N TRP A 342 -14.47 27.80 1.36
CA TRP A 342 -14.01 27.98 -0.01
C TRP A 342 -15.19 28.11 -1.00
N PRO A 343 -15.15 29.05 -1.96
CA PRO A 343 -16.22 29.19 -2.94
C PRO A 343 -16.41 27.92 -3.77
N GLY A 344 -17.65 27.46 -3.91
CA GLY A 344 -17.99 26.29 -4.72
C GLY A 344 -19.34 25.68 -4.31
N VAL A 345 -19.95 24.93 -5.22
CA VAL A 345 -21.22 24.24 -4.95
C VAL A 345 -20.97 23.11 -3.95
N GLY A 346 -21.86 22.97 -2.96
CA GLY A 346 -21.79 21.89 -1.97
C GLY A 346 -20.65 22.01 -0.96
N ASN A 347 -19.82 23.06 -1.02
CA ASN A 347 -18.76 23.24 -0.03
C ASN A 347 -19.33 23.65 1.33
N ILE A 348 -18.73 23.12 2.38
CA ILE A 348 -19.07 23.43 3.78
C ILE A 348 -17.80 23.82 4.56
N ASP A 349 -18.00 24.51 5.69
CA ASP A 349 -16.95 24.85 6.65
C ASP A 349 -17.48 24.53 8.05
N ARG A 350 -17.34 23.25 8.44
CA ARG A 350 -17.87 22.72 9.70
C ARG A 350 -16.91 21.68 10.25
N ASP A 351 -16.89 21.51 11.57
CA ASP A 351 -16.10 20.45 12.19
C ASP A 351 -16.46 19.09 11.57
N PRO A 352 -15.50 18.35 10.97
CA PRO A 352 -15.75 17.04 10.39
C PRO A 352 -16.16 15.98 11.42
N MET A 353 -16.01 16.24 12.72
CA MET A 353 -16.41 15.33 13.80
C MET A 353 -15.80 13.92 13.65
N PHE A 354 -14.48 13.85 13.48
CA PHE A 354 -13.78 12.57 13.41
C PHE A 354 -13.95 11.76 14.71
N ALA A 355 -14.21 10.46 14.57
CA ALA A 355 -14.42 9.53 15.69
C ALA A 355 -13.11 8.95 16.26
N ASP A 356 -12.06 8.87 15.45
CA ASP A 356 -10.82 8.16 15.78
C ASP A 356 -9.55 8.86 15.24
N ALA A 357 -8.39 8.26 15.51
CA ALA A 357 -7.08 8.77 15.07
C ALA A 357 -6.77 8.48 13.59
N GLN A 358 -7.57 7.62 12.95
CA GLN A 358 -7.53 7.25 11.55
C GLN A 358 -8.45 8.14 10.69
N PHE A 359 -9.14 9.08 11.32
CA PHE A 359 -10.01 10.07 10.70
C PHE A 359 -11.26 9.48 10.02
N ARG A 360 -11.83 8.44 10.63
CA ARG A 360 -13.20 8.01 10.30
C ARG A 360 -14.20 9.03 10.82
N LEU A 361 -15.30 9.22 10.10
CA LEU A 361 -16.37 10.12 10.51
C LEU A 361 -17.09 9.57 11.75
N GLY A 362 -17.50 10.46 12.64
CA GLY A 362 -18.39 10.16 13.77
C GLY A 362 -19.84 10.44 13.44
N ALA A 363 -20.75 9.84 14.21
CA ALA A 363 -22.18 10.03 14.05
C ALA A 363 -22.57 11.52 14.14
N GLY A 364 -23.39 11.98 13.19
CA GLY A 364 -23.82 13.37 13.09
C GLY A 364 -22.79 14.31 12.46
N SER A 365 -21.69 13.78 11.91
CA SER A 365 -20.75 14.56 11.11
C SER A 365 -21.47 15.23 9.93
N PRO A 366 -21.17 16.52 9.64
CA PRO A 366 -21.73 17.21 8.48
C PRO A 366 -21.14 16.72 7.15
N CYS A 367 -20.17 15.81 7.19
CA CYS A 367 -19.55 15.21 6.00
C CYS A 367 -20.28 13.96 5.50
N ILE A 368 -21.22 13.45 6.29
CA ILE A 368 -22.02 12.26 5.98
C ILE A 368 -23.09 12.62 4.94
N ASP A 369 -23.27 11.77 3.92
CA ASP A 369 -24.24 11.90 2.82
C ASP A 369 -24.20 13.27 2.12
N ALA A 370 -22.99 13.85 2.03
CA ALA A 370 -22.78 15.24 1.59
C ALA A 370 -21.91 15.39 0.34
N GLY A 371 -21.34 14.29 -0.18
CA GLY A 371 -20.48 14.27 -1.36
C GLY A 371 -21.23 14.24 -2.70
N ASP A 372 -20.47 14.29 -3.79
CA ASP A 372 -20.96 14.18 -5.17
C ASP A 372 -20.65 12.79 -5.74
N ASN A 373 -21.68 12.01 -5.99
CA ASN A 373 -21.57 10.66 -6.57
C ASN A 373 -20.94 10.69 -7.97
N THR A 374 -21.05 11.80 -8.70
CA THR A 374 -20.48 11.92 -10.06
C THR A 374 -18.97 12.12 -10.07
N ALA A 375 -18.39 12.53 -8.93
CA ALA A 375 -16.95 12.68 -8.74
C ALA A 375 -16.24 11.34 -8.47
N VAL A 376 -17.00 10.30 -8.12
CA VAL A 376 -16.48 8.96 -7.84
C VAL A 376 -16.29 8.21 -9.17
N PRO A 377 -15.07 7.75 -9.50
CA PRO A 377 -14.83 7.05 -10.75
C PRO A 377 -15.56 5.72 -10.84
N THR A 378 -15.86 5.34 -12.07
CA THR A 378 -16.30 3.99 -12.38
C THR A 378 -15.24 2.98 -11.92
N GLY A 379 -15.65 1.99 -11.12
CA GLY A 379 -14.78 0.95 -10.57
C GLY A 379 -14.26 1.23 -9.15
N VAL A 380 -14.45 2.44 -8.60
CA VAL A 380 -14.24 2.69 -7.17
C VAL A 380 -15.49 2.26 -6.41
N THR A 381 -15.44 1.09 -5.78
CA THR A 381 -16.57 0.50 -5.05
C THR A 381 -16.38 0.47 -3.54
N LYS A 382 -15.15 0.71 -3.06
CA LYS A 382 -14.78 0.72 -1.65
C LYS A 382 -13.99 1.98 -1.31
N ASP A 383 -14.11 2.42 -0.07
CA ASP A 383 -13.33 3.51 0.51
C ASP A 383 -11.92 3.05 0.94
N LEU A 384 -11.19 3.90 1.68
CA LEU A 384 -9.85 3.55 2.18
C LEU A 384 -9.85 2.34 3.13
N PHE A 385 -10.91 2.19 3.92
CA PHE A 385 -11.05 1.15 4.95
C PHE A 385 -11.73 -0.12 4.44
N ARG A 386 -11.92 -0.22 3.11
CA ARG A 386 -12.55 -1.34 2.41
C ARG A 386 -14.06 -1.42 2.64
N SER A 387 -14.69 -0.42 3.24
CA SER A 387 -16.14 -0.31 3.33
C SER A 387 -16.73 0.11 1.97
N PRO A 388 -17.97 -0.31 1.62
CA PRO A 388 -18.61 0.11 0.39
C PRO A 388 -18.62 1.63 0.26
N ARG A 389 -18.21 2.17 -0.90
CA ARG A 389 -18.05 3.62 -1.10
C ARG A 389 -19.37 4.39 -1.18
N PHE A 390 -20.48 3.70 -1.40
CA PHE A 390 -21.81 4.32 -1.44
C PHE A 390 -22.64 3.69 -0.34
N ARG A 391 -22.66 4.34 0.82
CA ARG A 391 -23.33 3.81 2.00
C ARG A 391 -24.18 4.89 2.66
N ASP A 392 -25.48 4.66 2.66
CA ASP A 392 -26.47 5.54 3.27
C ASP A 392 -26.34 5.54 4.80
N ASP A 393 -26.38 6.71 5.44
CA ASP A 393 -26.80 6.88 6.82
C ASP A 393 -28.24 7.43 6.86
N PRO A 394 -29.27 6.59 7.03
CA PRO A 394 -30.66 7.05 6.99
C PRO A 394 -31.05 8.09 8.05
N ALA A 395 -30.21 8.29 9.07
CA ALA A 395 -30.39 9.30 10.09
C ALA A 395 -29.87 10.69 9.67
N THR A 396 -29.03 10.76 8.65
CA THR A 396 -28.45 11.98 8.10
C THR A 396 -29.20 12.37 6.82
N PRO A 397 -29.65 13.64 6.69
CA PRO A 397 -30.26 14.08 5.45
C PRO A 397 -29.25 14.13 4.30
N ASP A 398 -29.60 13.54 3.16
CA ASP A 398 -28.86 13.67 1.91
C ASP A 398 -28.70 15.15 1.52
N THR A 399 -27.48 15.67 1.60
CA THR A 399 -27.14 17.04 1.17
C THR A 399 -26.24 17.08 -0.05
N GLY A 400 -25.67 15.93 -0.42
CA GLY A 400 -24.82 15.77 -1.57
C GLY A 400 -25.57 15.68 -2.91
N ASN A 401 -24.83 15.30 -3.95
CA ASN A 401 -25.33 15.26 -5.32
C ASN A 401 -25.28 13.86 -5.91
N GLY A 402 -26.41 13.40 -6.43
CA GLY A 402 -26.55 12.08 -7.01
C GLY A 402 -27.87 11.43 -6.64
N THR A 403 -27.98 10.14 -6.96
CA THR A 403 -29.04 9.28 -6.42
C THR A 403 -28.49 8.56 -5.21
N ALA A 404 -29.23 8.59 -4.10
CA ALA A 404 -28.87 7.86 -2.89
C ALA A 404 -28.62 6.37 -3.17
N PRO A 405 -27.68 5.71 -2.46
CA PRO A 405 -26.86 6.24 -1.37
C PRO A 405 -25.86 7.31 -1.84
N ILE A 406 -25.78 8.43 -1.12
CA ILE A 406 -24.83 9.51 -1.39
C ILE A 406 -23.49 9.17 -0.73
N VAL A 407 -22.38 9.50 -1.39
CA VAL A 407 -21.05 9.28 -0.79
C VAL A 407 -20.75 10.33 0.25
N ASP A 408 -19.97 9.95 1.25
CA ASP A 408 -19.44 10.88 2.23
C ASP A 408 -18.31 11.72 1.65
N MET A 409 -18.06 12.88 2.25
CA MET A 409 -16.84 13.63 2.00
C MET A 409 -15.65 12.94 2.67
N GLY A 410 -14.49 12.96 2.01
CA GLY A 410 -13.24 12.42 2.55
C GLY A 410 -13.00 10.95 2.16
N ALA A 411 -11.97 10.37 2.79
CA ALA A 411 -11.44 9.06 2.44
C ALA A 411 -12.22 7.88 3.01
N ALA A 412 -13.06 8.12 4.02
CA ALA A 412 -13.87 7.13 4.70
C ALA A 412 -15.34 7.41 4.46
N GLU A 413 -16.11 6.34 4.26
CA GLU A 413 -17.55 6.39 4.48
C GLU A 413 -17.82 6.19 5.98
N PHE A 414 -18.86 6.84 6.48
CA PHE A 414 -19.37 6.64 7.81
C PHE A 414 -20.03 5.29 7.88
N PHE A 415 -19.60 4.52 8.86
CA PHE A 415 -20.22 3.27 9.16
C PHE A 415 -20.16 2.97 10.65
N VAL A 416 -21.32 2.63 11.21
CA VAL A 416 -21.38 1.97 12.51
C VAL A 416 -21.28 0.47 12.31
N CYS A 417 -20.08 -0.09 12.49
CA CYS A 417 -19.89 -1.53 12.48
C CYS A 417 -20.55 -2.18 13.70
N ARG A 418 -21.78 -2.66 13.51
CA ARG A 418 -22.53 -3.33 14.60
C ARG A 418 -21.90 -4.64 15.08
N ALA A 419 -20.98 -5.21 14.28
CA ALA A 419 -20.22 -6.40 14.66
C ALA A 419 -19.03 -6.07 15.59
N ASP A 420 -18.47 -4.86 15.48
CA ASP A 420 -17.36 -4.30 16.26
C ASP A 420 -17.90 -3.70 17.57
N ILE A 421 -18.40 -4.57 18.45
CA ILE A 421 -19.09 -4.14 19.68
C ILE A 421 -18.11 -3.61 20.73
N LEU A 422 -16.83 -4.01 20.62
CA LEU A 422 -15.72 -3.28 21.20
C LEU A 422 -15.23 -2.34 20.09
N PRO A 423 -15.39 -1.02 20.21
CA PRO A 423 -15.08 -0.09 19.14
C PRO A 423 -13.56 0.13 18.99
N ASP A 424 -12.82 -0.93 18.68
CA ASP A 424 -11.39 -0.90 18.39
C ASP A 424 -11.10 -1.00 16.88
N GLY A 425 -12.15 -1.20 16.06
CA GLY A 425 -12.09 -1.25 14.61
C GLY A 425 -11.71 -2.63 14.05
N ILE A 426 -11.72 -3.69 14.87
CA ILE A 426 -11.31 -5.03 14.48
C ILE A 426 -12.34 -6.06 14.97
N VAL A 427 -13.24 -6.51 14.09
CA VAL A 427 -14.15 -7.62 14.40
C VAL A 427 -13.37 -8.92 14.61
N ASN A 428 -13.26 -9.35 15.87
CA ASN A 428 -12.52 -10.54 16.27
C ASN A 428 -13.17 -11.26 17.46
N ASN A 429 -12.48 -12.26 18.03
CA ASN A 429 -13.02 -13.03 19.16
C ASN A 429 -13.33 -12.17 20.39
N GLU A 430 -12.64 -11.05 20.59
CA GLU A 430 -12.90 -10.11 21.67
C GLU A 430 -14.30 -9.49 21.54
N ASP A 431 -14.70 -9.04 20.35
CA ASP A 431 -16.07 -8.57 20.09
C ASP A 431 -17.10 -9.64 20.39
N PHE A 432 -16.85 -10.85 19.91
CA PHE A 432 -17.79 -11.95 20.10
C PHE A 432 -18.02 -12.23 21.59
N PHE A 433 -16.94 -12.31 22.38
CA PHE A 433 -17.06 -12.56 23.82
C PHE A 433 -17.62 -11.36 24.59
N TYR A 434 -17.33 -10.13 24.15
CA TYR A 434 -17.91 -8.94 24.73
C TYR A 434 -19.41 -8.83 24.44
N PHE A 435 -19.83 -9.12 23.21
CA PHE A 435 -21.23 -9.22 22.82
C PHE A 435 -21.95 -10.25 23.69
N LEU A 436 -21.39 -11.45 23.86
CA LEU A 436 -21.99 -12.47 24.74
C LEU A 436 -22.17 -11.95 26.18
N THR A 437 -21.21 -11.20 26.70
CA THR A 437 -21.28 -10.61 28.04
C THR A 437 -22.44 -9.62 28.15
N LEU A 438 -22.58 -8.72 27.18
CA LEU A 438 -23.67 -7.73 27.11
C LEU A 438 -25.04 -8.37 26.86
N PHE A 439 -25.09 -9.36 25.97
CA PHE A 439 -26.30 -10.09 25.60
C PHE A 439 -26.85 -10.87 26.79
N CYS A 440 -25.99 -11.57 27.54
CA CYS A 440 -26.40 -12.24 28.78
C CYS A 440 -26.89 -11.27 29.87
N ALA A 441 -26.49 -10.00 29.81
CA ALA A 441 -26.98 -8.94 30.69
C ALA A 441 -28.26 -8.25 30.15
N ALA A 442 -28.81 -8.70 29.01
CA ALA A 442 -29.90 -8.05 28.30
C ALA A 442 -29.64 -6.55 28.05
N HIS A 443 -28.38 -6.21 27.72
CA HIS A 443 -27.97 -4.83 27.54
C HIS A 443 -28.62 -4.23 26.26
N PRO A 444 -29.16 -3.00 26.28
CA PRO A 444 -29.80 -2.40 25.10
C PRO A 444 -28.88 -2.28 23.87
N GLY A 445 -27.56 -2.22 24.09
CA GLY A 445 -26.56 -2.24 23.02
C GLY A 445 -26.45 -3.56 22.24
N THR A 446 -27.20 -4.59 22.62
CA THR A 446 -27.30 -5.86 21.87
C THR A 446 -28.68 -6.10 21.26
N ASP A 447 -29.54 -5.08 21.23
CA ASP A 447 -30.79 -5.08 20.46
C ASP A 447 -30.48 -4.61 19.03
N PHE A 448 -30.45 -5.54 18.09
CA PHE A 448 -30.00 -5.33 16.71
C PHE A 448 -31.09 -5.59 15.69
N THR A 449 -32.10 -6.42 15.99
CA THR A 449 -33.09 -6.82 15.01
C THR A 449 -34.45 -7.12 15.62
N THR A 450 -35.49 -6.99 14.80
CA THR A 450 -36.83 -7.46 15.16
C THR A 450 -36.97 -8.95 14.88
N PHE A 451 -36.30 -9.46 13.83
CA PHE A 451 -36.31 -10.86 13.40
C PHE A 451 -34.95 -11.28 12.86
N ALA A 452 -34.55 -12.54 13.06
CA ALA A 452 -33.26 -13.04 12.56
C ALA A 452 -33.24 -13.52 11.10
N VAL A 453 -34.37 -13.53 10.38
CA VAL A 453 -34.43 -14.09 9.03
C VAL A 453 -34.20 -13.00 7.97
N PRO A 454 -33.13 -13.09 7.15
CA PRO A 454 -32.87 -12.12 6.09
C PRO A 454 -34.07 -11.96 5.13
N GLY A 455 -34.38 -10.72 4.77
CA GLY A 455 -35.50 -10.39 3.87
C GLY A 455 -36.87 -10.28 4.55
N THR A 456 -36.96 -10.52 5.87
CA THR A 456 -38.19 -10.23 6.64
C THR A 456 -38.26 -8.75 7.04
N GLN A 457 -39.49 -8.22 7.16
CA GLN A 457 -39.72 -6.85 7.62
C GLN A 457 -39.24 -6.69 9.07
N GLY A 458 -38.23 -5.84 9.29
CA GLY A 458 -37.62 -5.64 10.62
C GLY A 458 -36.30 -6.39 10.83
N TYR A 459 -35.81 -7.13 9.83
CA TYR A 459 -34.44 -7.66 9.84
C TYR A 459 -33.42 -6.51 9.88
N GLY A 460 -32.54 -6.51 10.88
CA GLY A 460 -31.56 -5.47 11.16
C GLY A 460 -32.14 -4.18 11.78
N VAL A 461 -33.39 -4.20 12.24
CA VAL A 461 -34.05 -3.06 12.89
C VAL A 461 -34.31 -3.38 14.37
N PRO A 462 -33.67 -2.70 15.32
CA PRO A 462 -33.91 -2.88 16.76
C PRO A 462 -35.38 -2.67 17.16
N ASN A 463 -35.90 -3.47 18.10
CA ASN A 463 -37.31 -3.42 18.52
C ASN A 463 -37.53 -3.13 20.02
N GLY A 464 -36.46 -2.88 20.76
CA GLY A 464 -36.45 -2.65 22.20
C GLY A 464 -36.34 -3.92 23.05
N ALA A 465 -36.19 -5.10 22.45
CA ALA A 465 -36.13 -6.38 23.16
C ALA A 465 -34.92 -7.21 22.73
N VAL A 466 -34.04 -7.53 23.68
CA VAL A 466 -32.90 -8.44 23.46
C VAL A 466 -33.39 -9.89 23.50
N THR A 467 -33.33 -10.58 22.36
CA THR A 467 -33.86 -11.93 22.15
C THR A 467 -32.87 -12.81 21.38
N ASN A 468 -33.22 -14.09 21.17
CA ASN A 468 -32.43 -14.97 20.31
C ASN A 468 -32.34 -14.45 18.87
N ASP A 469 -33.27 -13.61 18.40
CA ASP A 469 -33.18 -13.02 17.08
C ASP A 469 -31.95 -12.10 16.94
N ASP A 470 -31.64 -11.30 17.97
CA ASP A 470 -30.46 -10.44 18.01
C ASP A 470 -29.16 -11.24 18.02
N PHE A 471 -29.15 -12.35 18.75
CA PHE A 471 -28.01 -13.27 18.78
C PHE A 471 -27.72 -13.86 17.39
N PHE A 472 -28.74 -14.37 16.70
CA PHE A 472 -28.56 -14.95 15.36
C PHE A 472 -28.24 -13.90 14.29
N PHE A 473 -28.81 -12.70 14.41
CA PHE A 473 -28.44 -11.57 13.57
C PHE A 473 -26.98 -11.17 13.82
N TYR A 474 -26.55 -11.06 15.08
CA TYR A 474 -25.16 -10.76 15.43
C TYR A 474 -24.19 -11.77 14.83
N LEU A 475 -24.46 -13.08 14.93
CA LEU A 475 -23.63 -14.10 14.29
C LEU A 475 -23.49 -13.88 12.77
N THR A 476 -24.55 -13.42 12.13
CA THR A 476 -24.55 -13.15 10.69
C THR A 476 -23.63 -11.97 10.37
N ILE A 477 -23.76 -10.86 11.10
CA ILE A 477 -22.90 -9.68 10.88
C ILE A 477 -21.47 -9.90 11.39
N PHE A 478 -21.26 -10.71 12.41
CA PHE A 478 -19.93 -11.06 12.92
C PHE A 478 -19.14 -11.87 11.90
N VAL A 479 -19.77 -12.86 11.26
CA VAL A 479 -19.14 -13.65 10.19
C VAL A 479 -18.93 -12.82 8.92
N ALA A 480 -19.84 -11.89 8.64
CA ALA A 480 -19.68 -10.97 7.51
C ALA A 480 -18.58 -9.92 7.76
N GLY A 481 -18.30 -9.58 9.02
CA GLY A 481 -17.42 -8.49 9.40
C GLY A 481 -18.08 -7.11 9.22
N CYS A 482 -17.26 -6.07 9.02
CA CYS A 482 -17.71 -4.70 8.82
C CYS A 482 -18.02 -4.34 7.35
N ASP A 483 -18.08 -5.33 6.46
CA ASP A 483 -18.22 -5.16 5.00
C ASP A 483 -19.64 -4.83 4.55
#